data_AF-A0A344TFL7-F1
#
_entry.id   AF-A0A344TFL7-F1
#
_cell.length_a   1.000
_cell.length_b   1.000
_cell.length_c   1.000
_cell.angle_alpha   90.00
_cell.angle_beta   90.00
_cell.angle_gamma   90.00
#
_symmetry.space_group_name_H-M   'P 1'
#
loop_
_entity.id
_entity.type
_entity.pdbx_description
1 polymer ?
#
loop_
_entity_poly.entity_id
_entity_poly.type
_entity_poly.pdbx_seq_one_letter_code
_entity_poly.pdbx_strand_id
1 'polypeptide(L)'
;MKQKNVLQNLRVQAMPFAKKSVIASLFAPLLLLMLTMTGCKKEEIVDPTLTVTAKAGADQSVQVGQQVSLDASESSDAQGKPLTVEWKLLRKPAKSTVTLSNASSFKPTFTPDEVGEYELELTVSSANGKSTDKVLVTASVAEPLAITANITVKTNLTDRVVNPDLPDYIVTKSIDVNNELTIAPGVVIAFERDVRMNINDNGGLIIAKGEANRKIKFVGVQKTKGYWVGISLYSGSNANLMEYVEIMHAGSRTIFSTTKSALFMSGGSKAQIALKNTLFSQNDGYGIYAYDGSILREFSQNAFSNNTEAGIMLTAENVAKLDAASTFKGGNGRDVVEVTASGIKGKEEITWAGFADKTPYRLMGEFTVNTGWKLNPGVILEMNRDAVIRINTDGYILAKGTAAEKIVFNGANNTAAYWRGLICYSADPKNLLEQVEFKNAGSAAIVSGKRANVAIHGNRATMTIKNTVISGSGGYGVFVSYGASANADLITANTFDKNQESNVLIEK
;
A
#
# COMPACT_ATOMS: atom_id res chain seq x y z
N MET A 1 -28.08 50.82 17.33
CA MET A 1 -27.10 51.67 18.05
C MET A 1 -25.81 51.63 17.24
N LYS A 2 -25.43 52.69 16.50
CA LYS A 2 -24.56 53.83 16.93
C LYS A 2 -23.26 53.29 17.58
N GLN A 3 -22.02 53.58 17.15
CA GLN A 3 -21.36 54.81 16.65
C GLN A 3 -19.95 54.43 16.12
N LYS A 4 -19.49 54.91 14.94
CA LYS A 4 -18.61 56.09 14.66
C LYS A 4 -17.10 55.95 14.93
N ASN A 5 -16.34 56.00 13.82
CA ASN A 5 -15.19 56.85 13.43
C ASN A 5 -13.99 57.10 14.38
N VAL A 6 -12.77 57.04 13.80
CA VAL A 6 -11.78 58.13 13.51
C VAL A 6 -10.51 57.45 12.92
N LEU A 7 -10.10 57.61 11.64
CA LEU A 7 -9.40 58.70 10.89
C LEU A 7 -8.01 59.11 11.41
N GLN A 8 -6.95 58.86 10.60
CA GLN A 8 -5.78 59.73 10.32
C GLN A 8 -4.91 59.05 9.23
N ASN A 9 -4.93 59.47 7.96
CA ASN A 9 -4.17 60.55 7.30
C ASN A 9 -2.64 60.56 7.55
N LEU A 10 -1.88 60.08 6.56
CA LEU A 10 -0.57 60.66 6.21
C LEU A 10 -0.51 60.91 4.70
N ARG A 11 -0.20 62.14 4.34
CA ARG A 11 -0.07 62.65 2.98
C ARG A 11 1.19 63.51 2.93
N VAL A 12 1.87 63.46 1.78
CA VAL A 12 2.81 64.45 1.23
C VAL A 12 4.26 64.39 1.74
N GLN A 13 5.21 64.12 0.84
CA GLN A 13 6.10 65.17 0.31
C GLN A 13 6.92 64.66 -0.89
N ALA A 14 6.65 65.29 -2.04
CA ALA A 14 7.55 65.38 -3.19
C ALA A 14 8.31 66.71 -3.09
N MET A 15 9.58 66.74 -3.49
CA MET A 15 10.39 67.96 -3.66
C MET A 15 11.55 67.70 -4.65
N PRO A 16 12.17 68.74 -5.26
CA PRO A 16 12.11 68.93 -6.71
C PRO A 16 13.47 69.08 -7.43
N PHE A 17 13.35 69.29 -8.75
CA PHE A 17 14.33 69.76 -9.74
C PHE A 17 15.39 70.78 -9.27
N ALA A 18 16.62 70.66 -9.80
CA ALA A 18 17.52 71.78 -10.05
C ALA A 18 18.24 71.66 -11.41
N LYS A 19 18.17 72.75 -12.18
CA LYS A 19 18.78 73.07 -13.49
C LYS A 19 20.25 73.49 -13.32
N LYS A 20 21.17 73.20 -14.26
CA LYS A 20 21.81 74.07 -15.32
C LYS A 20 23.29 73.59 -15.39
N SER A 21 23.99 73.47 -16.52
CA SER A 21 24.41 74.55 -17.41
C SER A 21 25.00 73.99 -18.72
N VAL A 22 24.81 74.77 -19.78
CA VAL A 22 25.28 74.65 -21.16
C VAL A 22 26.71 75.21 -21.28
N ILE A 23 27.59 74.58 -22.09
CA ILE A 23 28.59 75.28 -22.92
C ILE A 23 28.68 74.55 -24.27
N ALA A 24 28.69 75.35 -25.33
CA ALA A 24 28.63 75.00 -26.74
C ALA A 24 30.00 75.11 -27.42
N SER A 25 30.05 74.67 -28.69
CA SER A 25 30.93 75.12 -29.81
C SER A 25 32.41 74.72 -29.78
N LEU A 26 33.13 74.43 -30.88
CA LEU A 26 32.91 74.34 -32.34
C LEU A 26 34.23 73.75 -32.96
N PHE A 27 34.14 73.05 -34.11
CA PHE A 27 35.06 72.99 -35.28
C PHE A 27 36.50 72.39 -35.23
N ALA A 28 36.63 71.21 -35.86
CA ALA A 28 37.37 70.88 -37.12
C ALA A 28 38.90 71.19 -37.29
N PRO A 29 39.60 70.61 -38.29
CA PRO A 29 40.60 69.55 -38.08
C PRO A 29 42.05 69.99 -38.41
N LEU A 30 43.06 69.28 -37.88
CA LEU A 30 44.46 69.48 -38.27
C LEU A 30 45.08 68.18 -38.81
N LEU A 31 45.44 68.25 -40.08
CA LEU A 31 46.23 67.29 -40.84
C LEU A 31 47.68 67.33 -40.34
N LEU A 32 48.28 66.19 -39.98
CA LEU A 32 49.74 66.06 -40.01
C LEU A 32 50.17 64.61 -40.32
N LEU A 33 51.02 64.54 -41.34
CA LEU A 33 51.69 63.42 -41.97
C LEU A 33 52.80 62.85 -41.06
N MET A 34 52.84 61.54 -40.80
CA MET A 34 54.07 60.85 -40.36
C MET A 34 54.16 59.41 -40.87
N LEU A 35 55.42 59.02 -41.08
CA LEU A 35 55.94 57.95 -41.91
C LEU A 35 55.55 56.52 -41.53
N THR A 36 55.60 55.70 -42.57
CA THR A 36 55.57 54.24 -42.65
C THR A 36 56.40 53.53 -41.58
N MET A 37 55.75 52.64 -40.83
CA MET A 37 56.36 51.44 -40.26
C MET A 37 55.52 50.25 -40.71
N THR A 38 55.98 49.56 -41.75
CA THR A 38 55.54 48.22 -42.14
C THR A 38 55.88 47.24 -41.02
N GLY A 39 54.97 47.13 -40.05
CA GLY A 39 54.90 45.97 -39.17
C GLY A 39 53.99 44.95 -39.83
N CYS A 40 54.55 43.85 -40.34
CA CYS A 40 53.78 42.66 -40.68
C CYS A 40 53.08 42.14 -39.41
N LYS A 41 51.87 42.63 -39.12
CA LYS A 41 50.90 41.79 -38.44
C LYS A 41 50.62 40.65 -39.40
N LYS A 42 51.07 39.46 -39.03
CA LYS A 42 50.62 38.22 -39.63
C LYS A 42 49.11 38.17 -39.39
N GLU A 43 48.33 38.64 -40.37
CA GLU A 43 46.90 38.34 -40.42
C GLU A 43 46.82 36.82 -40.46
N GLU A 44 46.24 36.22 -39.42
CA GLU A 44 45.77 34.85 -39.50
C GLU A 44 44.78 34.80 -40.66
N ILE A 45 45.22 34.23 -41.77
CA ILE A 45 44.34 33.82 -42.84
C ILE A 45 43.48 32.72 -42.22
N VAL A 46 42.26 33.05 -41.80
CA VAL A 46 41.24 32.06 -41.50
C VAL A 46 40.95 31.38 -42.83
N ASP A 47 41.57 30.22 -43.04
CA ASP A 47 41.20 29.35 -44.15
C ASP A 47 39.76 28.88 -43.89
N PRO A 48 38.78 29.28 -44.73
CA PRO A 48 37.38 28.91 -44.52
C PRO A 48 37.15 27.39 -44.58
N THR A 49 38.15 26.60 -44.98
CA THR A 49 38.13 25.14 -44.97
C THR A 49 38.56 24.50 -43.64
N LEU A 50 39.04 25.28 -42.66
CA LEU A 50 39.49 24.83 -41.33
C LEU A 50 38.44 25.15 -40.23
N THR A 51 37.15 24.95 -40.51
CA THR A 51 36.09 25.31 -39.56
C THR A 51 35.68 24.13 -38.68
N VAL A 52 35.61 24.38 -37.37
CA VAL A 52 35.00 23.48 -36.38
C VAL A 52 33.60 23.98 -36.09
N THR A 53 32.61 23.09 -36.08
CA THR A 53 31.22 23.40 -35.75
C THR A 53 30.80 22.60 -34.53
N ALA A 54 30.55 23.29 -33.43
CA ALA A 54 29.91 22.69 -32.27
C ALA A 54 28.40 22.59 -32.49
N LYS A 55 27.81 21.47 -32.09
CA LYS A 55 26.36 21.27 -32.04
C LYS A 55 25.97 20.61 -30.73
N ALA A 56 25.37 21.38 -29.83
CA ALA A 56 24.93 20.96 -28.50
C ALA A 56 23.59 20.20 -28.52
N GLY A 57 22.93 20.15 -29.68
CA GLY A 57 21.60 19.57 -29.85
C GLY A 57 20.49 20.60 -29.62
N ALA A 58 19.24 20.17 -29.77
CA ALA A 58 18.08 21.02 -29.54
C ALA A 58 17.80 21.22 -28.04
N ASP A 59 17.17 22.34 -27.71
CA ASP A 59 16.65 22.62 -26.37
C ASP A 59 15.71 21.51 -25.90
N GLN A 60 15.77 21.19 -24.61
CA GLN A 60 15.00 20.09 -24.01
C GLN A 60 14.04 20.60 -22.95
N SER A 61 12.86 19.99 -22.87
CA SER A 61 11.90 20.20 -21.78
C SER A 61 11.70 18.88 -21.04
N VAL A 62 11.95 18.86 -19.73
CA VAL A 62 11.95 17.64 -18.92
C VAL A 62 11.30 17.88 -17.56
N GLN A 63 10.97 16.79 -16.86
CA GLN A 63 10.55 16.88 -15.46
C GLN A 63 11.78 16.98 -14.54
N VAL A 64 11.61 17.66 -13.41
CA VAL A 64 12.57 17.55 -12.30
C VAL A 64 12.74 16.07 -11.92
N GLY A 65 13.99 15.62 -11.77
CA GLY A 65 14.35 14.22 -11.51
C GLY A 65 14.50 13.35 -12.76
N GLN A 66 14.10 13.83 -13.95
CA GLN A 66 14.29 13.10 -15.19
C GLN A 66 15.74 13.24 -15.68
N GLN A 67 16.43 12.13 -15.94
CA GLN A 67 17.77 12.18 -16.50
C GLN A 67 17.73 12.77 -17.92
N VAL A 68 18.57 13.78 -18.14
CA VAL A 68 18.81 14.43 -19.42
C VAL A 68 20.07 13.84 -20.03
N SER A 69 20.01 13.47 -21.30
CA SER A 69 21.17 13.13 -22.11
C SER A 69 21.42 14.26 -23.09
N LEU A 70 22.65 14.78 -23.12
CA LEU A 70 23.10 15.71 -24.15
C LEU A 70 23.77 14.91 -25.27
N ASP A 71 23.94 15.53 -26.44
CA ASP A 71 24.54 14.86 -27.59
C ASP A 71 25.35 15.84 -28.43
N ALA A 72 26.67 15.65 -28.44
CA ALA A 72 27.60 16.42 -29.27
C ALA A 72 27.95 15.71 -30.59
N SER A 73 27.34 14.55 -30.90
CA SER A 73 27.74 13.69 -32.02
C SER A 73 27.54 14.29 -33.41
N GLU A 74 26.70 15.32 -33.54
CA GLU A 74 26.56 16.06 -34.79
C GLU A 74 27.61 17.16 -34.99
N SER A 75 28.48 17.38 -34.01
CA SER A 75 29.61 18.31 -34.13
C SER A 75 30.62 17.80 -35.15
N SER A 76 31.26 18.70 -35.87
CA SER A 76 32.15 18.33 -36.98
C SER A 76 33.35 19.26 -37.12
N ASP A 77 34.38 18.71 -37.73
CA ASP A 77 35.51 19.44 -38.30
C ASP A 77 35.41 19.35 -39.82
N ALA A 78 35.53 20.47 -40.54
CA ALA A 78 35.38 20.51 -41.99
C ALA A 78 36.38 19.62 -42.75
N GLN A 79 37.47 19.19 -42.11
CA GLN A 79 38.48 18.28 -42.66
C GLN A 79 38.47 16.90 -41.99
N GLY A 80 37.45 16.60 -41.17
CA GLY A 80 37.29 15.31 -40.51
C GLY A 80 38.35 15.00 -39.45
N LYS A 81 38.99 16.03 -38.88
CA LYS A 81 39.96 15.83 -37.79
C LYS A 81 39.26 15.34 -36.51
N PRO A 82 39.97 14.57 -35.66
CA PRO A 82 39.43 14.13 -34.37
C PRO A 82 39.00 15.31 -33.49
N LEU A 83 37.85 15.16 -32.84
CA LEU A 83 37.26 16.15 -31.96
C LEU A 83 37.42 15.76 -30.49
N THR A 84 37.68 16.74 -29.63
CA THR A 84 37.49 16.65 -28.18
C THR A 84 36.37 17.58 -27.75
N VAL A 85 35.62 17.18 -26.73
CA VAL A 85 34.46 17.94 -26.25
C VAL A 85 34.54 18.19 -24.76
N GLU A 86 33.98 19.32 -24.32
CA GLU A 86 33.85 19.68 -22.92
C GLU A 86 32.52 20.39 -22.71
N TRP A 87 31.75 19.92 -21.74
CA TRP A 87 30.47 20.49 -21.36
C TRP A 87 30.57 21.27 -20.06
N LYS A 88 29.98 22.46 -20.03
CA LYS A 88 29.91 23.29 -18.84
C LYS A 88 28.48 23.69 -18.54
N LEU A 89 28.05 23.50 -17.29
CA LEU A 89 26.79 24.04 -16.79
C LEU A 89 26.99 25.52 -16.45
N LEU A 90 26.48 26.42 -17.29
CA LEU A 90 26.66 27.87 -17.16
C LEU A 90 25.69 28.49 -16.16
N ARG A 91 24.43 28.06 -16.23
CA ARG A 91 23.34 28.59 -15.41
C ARG A 91 22.48 27.44 -14.91
N LYS A 92 22.04 27.53 -13.67
CA LYS A 92 21.08 26.62 -13.03
C LYS A 92 20.25 27.39 -11.98
N PRO A 93 19.09 26.88 -11.55
CA PRO A 93 18.34 27.47 -10.45
C PRO A 93 19.19 27.65 -9.19
N ALA A 94 18.97 28.71 -8.42
CA ALA A 94 19.85 29.09 -7.31
C ALA A 94 20.00 28.01 -6.21
N LYS A 95 18.98 27.16 -6.03
CA LYS A 95 18.99 26.05 -5.07
C LYS A 95 19.53 24.74 -5.65
N SER A 96 19.75 24.69 -6.96
CA SER A 96 20.20 23.48 -7.64
C SER A 96 21.63 23.14 -7.25
N THR A 97 21.87 21.87 -6.91
CA THR A 97 23.17 21.30 -6.56
C THR A 97 23.76 20.42 -7.68
N VAL A 98 23.00 20.18 -8.75
CA VAL A 98 23.39 19.28 -9.85
C VAL A 98 24.75 19.60 -10.47
N THR A 99 25.43 18.53 -10.91
CA THR A 99 26.66 18.52 -11.71
C THR A 99 26.50 17.59 -12.92
N LEU A 100 27.27 17.84 -13.98
CA LEU A 100 27.32 16.96 -15.16
C LEU A 100 28.13 15.70 -14.89
N SER A 101 27.60 14.56 -15.32
CA SER A 101 28.32 13.30 -15.38
C SER A 101 29.02 13.15 -16.73
N ASN A 102 30.30 12.79 -16.71
CA ASN A 102 31.14 12.62 -17.90
C ASN A 102 31.17 13.86 -18.81
N ALA A 103 31.43 15.04 -18.23
CA ALA A 103 31.41 16.33 -18.93
C ALA A 103 32.34 16.40 -20.17
N SER A 104 33.35 15.52 -20.30
CA SER A 104 34.22 15.43 -21.48
C SER A 104 33.81 14.34 -22.48
N SER A 105 32.61 13.76 -22.33
CA SER A 105 32.04 12.77 -23.25
C SER A 105 31.19 13.45 -24.34
N PHE A 106 31.03 12.79 -25.49
CA PHE A 106 30.06 13.19 -26.51
C PHE A 106 28.61 13.11 -26.03
N LYS A 107 28.33 12.28 -25.02
CA LYS A 107 26.99 12.07 -24.46
C LYS A 107 27.03 12.14 -22.93
N PRO A 108 27.26 13.34 -22.34
CA PRO A 108 27.17 13.50 -20.90
C PRO A 108 25.70 13.43 -20.46
N THR A 109 25.49 13.22 -19.17
CA THR A 109 24.16 13.23 -18.58
C THR A 109 24.12 14.08 -17.31
N PHE A 110 22.93 14.58 -16.98
CA PHE A 110 22.65 15.16 -15.67
C PHE A 110 21.18 14.96 -15.31
N THR A 111 20.79 15.32 -14.09
CA THR A 111 19.41 15.19 -13.63
C THR A 111 19.01 16.47 -12.92
N PRO A 112 18.14 17.31 -13.53
CA PRO A 112 17.64 18.52 -12.89
C PRO A 112 17.04 18.19 -11.52
N ASP A 113 17.46 18.92 -10.49
CA ASP A 113 17.01 18.75 -9.10
C ASP A 113 16.07 19.89 -8.65
N GLU A 114 15.89 20.92 -9.48
CA GLU A 114 15.05 22.09 -9.20
C GLU A 114 14.29 22.51 -10.47
N VAL A 115 13.17 23.19 -10.28
CA VAL A 115 12.39 23.77 -11.38
C VAL A 115 13.14 24.98 -11.94
N GLY A 116 13.20 25.08 -13.27
CA GLY A 116 13.73 26.22 -13.97
C GLY A 116 14.68 25.85 -15.11
N GLU A 117 15.44 26.85 -15.54
CA GLU A 117 16.32 26.76 -16.70
C GLU A 117 17.74 26.34 -16.31
N TYR A 118 18.26 25.37 -17.03
CA TYR A 118 19.66 24.93 -17.01
C TYR A 118 20.27 25.26 -18.38
N GLU A 119 21.23 26.20 -18.42
CA GLU A 119 21.94 26.52 -19.66
C GLU A 119 23.29 25.80 -19.66
N LEU A 120 23.51 24.97 -20.68
CA LEU A 120 24.74 24.21 -20.85
C LEU A 120 25.45 24.68 -22.11
N GLU A 121 26.77 24.77 -22.02
CA GLU A 121 27.65 25.12 -23.13
C GLU A 121 28.50 23.91 -23.50
N LEU A 122 28.42 23.51 -24.76
CA LEU A 122 29.33 22.58 -25.40
C LEU A 122 30.50 23.38 -25.98
N THR A 123 31.71 22.98 -25.63
CA THR A 123 32.94 23.36 -26.30
C THR A 123 33.44 22.18 -27.13
N VAL A 124 33.69 22.39 -28.41
CA VAL A 124 34.33 21.41 -29.31
C VAL A 124 35.69 21.94 -29.75
N SER A 125 36.74 21.13 -29.60
CA SER A 125 38.10 21.46 -30.00
C SER A 125 38.64 20.42 -30.99
N SER A 126 39.42 20.89 -31.96
CA SER A 126 40.11 20.12 -32.99
C SER A 126 41.51 20.70 -33.20
N ALA A 127 42.35 20.01 -33.98
CA ALA A 127 43.59 20.59 -34.49
C ALA A 127 43.35 21.85 -35.35
N ASN A 128 42.14 22.01 -35.90
CA ASN A 128 41.77 23.12 -36.78
C ASN A 128 41.07 24.29 -36.05
N GLY A 129 40.90 24.21 -34.73
CA GLY A 129 40.34 25.31 -33.94
C GLY A 129 39.35 24.86 -32.88
N LYS A 130 38.52 25.81 -32.43
CA LYS A 130 37.55 25.64 -31.35
C LYS A 130 36.23 26.30 -31.72
N SER A 131 35.13 25.67 -31.33
CA SER A 131 33.77 26.20 -31.50
C SER A 131 32.94 25.92 -30.26
N THR A 132 31.92 26.72 -30.02
CA THR A 132 31.01 26.58 -28.88
C THR A 132 29.57 26.64 -29.32
N ASP A 133 28.72 25.87 -28.67
CA ASP A 133 27.26 25.91 -28.86
C ASP A 133 26.56 25.73 -27.51
N LYS A 134 25.32 26.20 -27.41
CA LYS A 134 24.55 26.15 -26.16
C LYS A 134 23.27 25.36 -26.34
N VAL A 135 22.84 24.72 -25.27
CA VAL A 135 21.54 24.06 -25.17
C VAL A 135 20.87 24.48 -23.88
N LEU A 136 19.59 24.84 -23.99
CA LEU A 136 18.74 25.16 -22.85
C LEU A 136 17.92 23.94 -22.46
N VAL A 137 17.98 23.57 -21.19
CA VAL A 137 17.13 22.54 -20.61
C VAL A 137 16.18 23.19 -19.62
N THR A 138 14.88 23.12 -19.91
CA THR A 138 13.82 23.64 -19.04
C THR A 138 13.24 22.50 -18.22
N ALA A 139 13.45 22.53 -16.91
CA ALA A 139 12.89 21.56 -15.97
C ALA A 139 11.60 22.10 -15.34
N SER A 140 10.52 21.32 -15.38
CA SER A 140 9.22 21.67 -14.78
C SER A 140 8.72 20.60 -13.81
N VAL A 141 7.70 20.94 -13.02
CA VAL A 141 6.95 19.95 -12.23
C VAL A 141 5.93 19.30 -13.15
N ALA A 142 5.77 17.99 -13.02
CA ALA A 142 4.70 17.27 -13.69
C ALA A 142 3.36 17.57 -13.02
N GLU A 143 2.34 17.93 -13.80
CA GLU A 143 0.98 18.07 -13.29
C GLU A 143 0.22 16.73 -13.39
N PRO A 144 -0.48 16.32 -12.32
CA PRO A 144 -1.31 15.13 -12.35
C PRO A 144 -2.50 15.31 -13.30
N LEU A 145 -2.88 14.24 -13.98
CA LEU A 145 -4.11 14.23 -14.77
C LEU A 145 -5.34 13.98 -13.89
N ALA A 146 -6.37 14.80 -14.06
CA ALA A 146 -7.64 14.58 -13.38
C ALA A 146 -8.42 13.41 -14.02
N ILE A 147 -8.84 12.44 -13.20
CA ILE A 147 -9.85 11.45 -13.54
C ILE A 147 -11.19 11.97 -13.03
N THR A 148 -12.07 12.32 -13.94
CA THR A 148 -13.33 13.04 -13.66
C THR A 148 -14.59 12.25 -14.05
N ALA A 149 -14.43 11.11 -14.71
CA ALA A 149 -15.52 10.32 -15.26
C ALA A 149 -15.30 8.81 -15.03
N ASN A 150 -16.39 8.07 -15.16
CA ASN A 150 -16.40 6.61 -15.06
C ASN A 150 -15.56 5.96 -16.17
N ILE A 151 -14.97 4.80 -15.86
CA ILE A 151 -14.24 3.99 -16.82
C ILE A 151 -15.24 3.08 -17.54
N THR A 152 -15.70 3.48 -18.72
CA THR A 152 -16.68 2.75 -19.55
C THR A 152 -16.06 2.06 -20.76
N VAL A 153 -14.80 2.36 -21.05
CA VAL A 153 -13.97 1.73 -22.09
C VAL A 153 -12.67 1.24 -21.46
N LYS A 154 -12.03 0.26 -22.10
CA LYS A 154 -10.70 -0.21 -21.68
C LYS A 154 -9.75 0.98 -21.53
N THR A 155 -9.21 1.15 -20.35
CA THR A 155 -8.37 2.30 -19.98
C THR A 155 -7.06 1.82 -19.38
N ASN A 156 -5.95 2.37 -19.87
CA ASN A 156 -4.61 2.09 -19.38
C ASN A 156 -4.04 3.36 -18.74
N LEU A 157 -3.73 3.29 -17.45
CA LEU A 157 -3.01 4.35 -16.73
C LEU A 157 -1.52 4.06 -16.78
N THR A 158 -0.74 5.05 -17.21
CA THR A 158 0.71 4.96 -17.40
C THR A 158 1.43 5.80 -16.37
N ASP A 159 2.64 5.40 -15.99
CA ASP A 159 3.54 6.20 -15.16
C ASP A 159 4.03 7.42 -15.97
N ARG A 160 3.72 8.61 -15.48
CA ARG A 160 3.90 9.91 -16.15
C ARG A 160 4.75 10.87 -15.32
N VAL A 161 4.84 10.66 -14.02
CA VAL A 161 5.49 11.54 -13.05
C VAL A 161 6.69 10.84 -12.47
N VAL A 162 7.88 11.33 -12.83
CA VAL A 162 9.16 10.69 -12.43
C VAL A 162 9.32 10.59 -10.91
N ASN A 163 8.76 11.53 -10.15
CA ASN A 163 8.78 11.48 -8.70
C ASN A 163 7.69 10.54 -8.15
N PRO A 164 8.04 9.38 -7.58
CA PRO A 164 7.07 8.38 -7.11
C PRO A 164 6.32 8.78 -5.82
N ASP A 165 6.60 9.96 -5.26
CA ASP A 165 5.88 10.53 -4.12
C ASP A 165 4.79 11.53 -4.53
N LEU A 166 4.74 11.89 -5.81
CA LEU A 166 3.75 12.77 -6.42
C LEU A 166 2.76 11.94 -7.26
N PRO A 167 1.48 12.37 -7.35
CA PRO A 167 0.48 11.65 -8.13
C PRO A 167 0.68 11.83 -9.64
N ASP A 168 0.47 10.76 -10.40
CA ASP A 168 0.22 10.80 -11.85
C ASP A 168 -1.20 11.22 -12.16
N TYR A 169 -2.13 10.77 -11.32
CA TYR A 169 -3.56 10.97 -11.51
C TYR A 169 -4.22 11.43 -10.21
N ILE A 170 -5.18 12.35 -10.33
CA ILE A 170 -6.06 12.74 -9.22
C ILE A 170 -7.50 12.37 -9.57
N VAL A 171 -8.12 11.53 -8.76
CA VAL A 171 -9.55 11.22 -8.84
C VAL A 171 -10.31 12.29 -8.06
N THR A 172 -10.99 13.17 -8.79
CA THR A 172 -11.64 14.38 -8.23
C THR A 172 -13.10 14.15 -7.84
N LYS A 173 -13.70 13.06 -8.32
CA LYS A 173 -15.08 12.66 -8.02
C LYS A 173 -15.15 11.15 -7.92
N SER A 174 -16.13 10.64 -7.20
CA SER A 174 -16.31 9.19 -7.13
C SER A 174 -16.56 8.62 -8.52
N ILE A 175 -15.85 7.55 -8.85
CA ILE A 175 -15.92 6.91 -10.17
C ILE A 175 -16.36 5.46 -10.07
N ASP A 176 -17.00 5.02 -11.14
CA ASP A 176 -17.30 3.63 -11.42
C ASP A 176 -16.40 3.11 -12.52
N VAL A 177 -15.85 1.92 -12.29
CA VAL A 177 -15.12 1.12 -13.27
C VAL A 177 -16.09 0.06 -13.78
N ASN A 178 -16.61 0.28 -14.98
CA ASN A 178 -17.56 -0.58 -15.70
C ASN A 178 -16.90 -1.27 -16.92
N ASN A 179 -15.59 -1.12 -17.09
CA ASN A 179 -14.78 -1.77 -18.11
C ASN A 179 -13.37 -2.03 -17.54
N GLU A 180 -12.47 -2.63 -18.33
CA GLU A 180 -11.10 -2.91 -17.90
C GLU A 180 -10.33 -1.63 -17.54
N LEU A 181 -9.84 -1.56 -16.30
CA LEU A 181 -8.86 -0.57 -15.85
C LEU A 181 -7.52 -1.28 -15.58
N THR A 182 -6.54 -0.99 -16.44
CA THR A 182 -5.16 -1.50 -16.29
C THR A 182 -4.25 -0.36 -15.81
N ILE A 183 -3.41 -0.64 -14.82
CA ILE A 183 -2.52 0.34 -14.17
C ILE A 183 -1.09 -0.17 -14.27
N ALA A 184 -0.22 0.61 -14.91
CA ALA A 184 1.19 0.26 -15.12
C ALA A 184 2.02 0.40 -13.82
N PRO A 185 3.17 -0.31 -13.71
CA PRO A 185 4.11 -0.13 -12.61
C PRO A 185 4.53 1.33 -12.41
N GLY A 186 4.66 1.75 -11.15
CA GLY A 186 5.07 3.10 -10.74
C GLY A 186 3.92 4.10 -10.56
N VAL A 187 2.73 3.83 -11.11
CA VAL A 187 1.62 4.78 -11.09
C VAL A 187 1.14 5.11 -9.68
N VAL A 188 1.02 6.40 -9.38
CA VAL A 188 0.43 6.96 -8.17
C VAL A 188 -0.91 7.62 -8.49
N ILE A 189 -1.98 7.09 -7.90
CA ILE A 189 -3.34 7.62 -8.01
C ILE A 189 -3.73 8.24 -6.67
N ALA A 190 -3.90 9.55 -6.65
CA ALA A 190 -4.41 10.27 -5.48
C ALA A 190 -5.93 10.49 -5.57
N PHE A 191 -6.61 10.42 -4.43
CA PHE A 191 -8.05 10.64 -4.31
C PHE A 191 -8.31 11.92 -3.53
N GLU A 192 -9.23 12.74 -4.04
CA GLU A 192 -9.75 13.86 -3.27
C GLU A 192 -10.57 13.39 -2.06
N ARG A 193 -10.90 14.33 -1.18
CA ARG A 193 -11.58 14.04 0.09
C ARG A 193 -12.91 13.34 -0.16
N ASP A 194 -13.19 12.29 0.61
CA ASP A 194 -14.47 11.54 0.58
C ASP A 194 -14.83 10.93 -0.80
N VAL A 195 -13.85 10.82 -1.70
CA VAL A 195 -14.00 10.15 -3.01
C VAL A 195 -13.83 8.64 -2.86
N ARG A 196 -14.59 7.86 -3.64
CA ARG A 196 -14.49 6.39 -3.74
C ARG A 196 -14.30 5.91 -5.18
N MET A 197 -13.74 4.71 -5.34
CA MET A 197 -13.72 3.99 -6.61
C MET A 197 -14.56 2.72 -6.49
N ASN A 198 -15.51 2.49 -7.40
CA ASN A 198 -16.26 1.24 -7.46
C ASN A 198 -15.79 0.41 -8.65
N ILE A 199 -15.44 -0.85 -8.43
CA ILE A 199 -15.16 -1.82 -9.49
C ILE A 199 -16.39 -2.70 -9.64
N ASN A 200 -17.24 -2.38 -10.61
CA ASN A 200 -18.58 -2.94 -10.72
C ASN A 200 -18.60 -4.31 -11.40
N ASP A 201 -19.63 -5.10 -11.12
CA ASP A 201 -19.88 -6.42 -11.70
C ASP A 201 -20.41 -6.38 -13.15
N ASN A 202 -20.82 -5.22 -13.64
CA ASN A 202 -21.24 -4.97 -15.02
C ASN A 202 -20.05 -4.82 -16.00
N GLY A 203 -19.11 -5.79 -15.99
CA GLY A 203 -17.94 -5.80 -16.88
C GLY A 203 -16.74 -5.00 -16.38
N GLY A 204 -16.81 -4.39 -15.20
CA GLY A 204 -15.66 -3.77 -14.54
C GLY A 204 -14.64 -4.80 -14.08
N LEU A 205 -13.36 -4.49 -14.23
CA LEU A 205 -12.27 -5.24 -13.60
C LEU A 205 -11.04 -4.36 -13.45
N ILE A 206 -10.17 -4.72 -12.50
CA ILE A 206 -8.93 -3.98 -12.23
C ILE A 206 -7.70 -4.89 -12.39
N ILE A 207 -6.72 -4.42 -13.15
CA ILE A 207 -5.40 -5.06 -13.30
C ILE A 207 -4.34 -4.04 -12.86
N ALA A 208 -3.93 -4.13 -11.59
CA ALA A 208 -2.86 -3.32 -11.04
C ALA A 208 -1.66 -4.21 -10.75
N LYS A 209 -0.70 -4.26 -11.69
CA LYS A 209 0.49 -5.10 -11.58
C LYS A 209 1.74 -4.22 -11.56
N GLY A 210 2.17 -3.85 -10.35
CA GLY A 210 3.41 -3.13 -10.11
C GLY A 210 4.63 -4.04 -10.08
N GLU A 211 5.76 -3.45 -9.71
CA GLU A 211 7.05 -4.13 -9.49
C GLU A 211 7.60 -3.76 -8.11
N ALA A 212 8.52 -4.56 -7.57
CA ALA A 212 9.08 -4.35 -6.22
C ALA A 212 9.67 -2.94 -6.01
N ASN A 213 10.31 -2.38 -7.03
CA ASN A 213 10.90 -1.05 -7.07
C ASN A 213 10.00 0.02 -7.73
N ARG A 214 8.87 -0.38 -8.33
CA ARG A 214 7.92 0.50 -9.02
C ARG A 214 6.50 0.11 -8.65
N LYS A 215 6.20 0.28 -7.36
CA LYS A 215 4.89 -0.05 -6.80
C LYS A 215 3.82 0.91 -7.31
N ILE A 216 2.60 0.40 -7.45
CA ILE A 216 1.42 1.23 -7.72
C ILE A 216 0.87 1.73 -6.38
N LYS A 217 0.49 3.00 -6.28
CA LYS A 217 -0.02 3.59 -5.02
C LYS A 217 -1.42 4.17 -5.19
N PHE A 218 -2.33 3.82 -4.30
CA PHE A 218 -3.62 4.48 -4.10
C PHE A 218 -3.57 5.27 -2.79
N VAL A 219 -3.63 6.60 -2.87
CA VAL A 219 -3.37 7.50 -1.73
C VAL A 219 -4.41 8.62 -1.63
N GLY A 220 -4.50 9.28 -0.48
CA GLY A 220 -5.20 10.56 -0.37
C GLY A 220 -4.36 11.70 -0.95
N VAL A 221 -5.00 12.71 -1.55
CA VAL A 221 -4.30 13.96 -1.91
C VAL A 221 -3.61 14.58 -0.69
N GLN A 222 -4.25 14.49 0.48
CA GLN A 222 -3.55 14.69 1.75
C GLN A 222 -3.23 13.33 2.37
N LYS A 223 -1.98 13.18 2.83
CA LYS A 223 -1.45 11.94 3.41
C LYS A 223 -1.90 11.76 4.87
N THR A 224 -3.21 11.73 5.09
CA THR A 224 -3.85 11.60 6.41
C THR A 224 -4.75 10.36 6.44
N LYS A 225 -4.73 9.57 7.52
CA LYS A 225 -5.65 8.42 7.65
C LYS A 225 -7.10 8.87 7.48
N GLY A 226 -7.90 8.14 6.70
CA GLY A 226 -9.31 8.50 6.49
C GLY A 226 -9.53 9.75 5.64
N TYR A 227 -8.68 10.03 4.65
CA TYR A 227 -8.86 11.17 3.74
C TYR A 227 -9.90 10.89 2.65
N TRP A 228 -9.82 9.73 2.02
CA TRP A 228 -10.74 9.28 0.97
C TRP A 228 -11.51 8.03 1.42
N VAL A 229 -12.53 7.59 0.69
CA VAL A 229 -13.42 6.51 1.16
C VAL A 229 -12.74 5.16 1.10
N GLY A 230 -12.14 4.81 -0.05
CA GLY A 230 -11.64 3.48 -0.34
C GLY A 230 -12.15 2.95 -1.68
N ILE A 231 -11.84 1.67 -1.94
CA ILE A 231 -12.22 0.94 -3.14
C ILE A 231 -13.33 -0.06 -2.78
N SER A 232 -14.45 -0.02 -3.51
CA SER A 232 -15.50 -1.04 -3.42
C SER A 232 -15.40 -1.99 -4.61
N LEU A 233 -15.12 -3.26 -4.35
CA LEU A 233 -15.05 -4.31 -5.36
C LEU A 233 -16.34 -5.13 -5.36
N TYR A 234 -17.09 -5.03 -6.45
CA TYR A 234 -18.25 -5.86 -6.75
C TYR A 234 -17.94 -6.89 -7.84
N SER A 235 -17.00 -6.59 -8.73
CA SER A 235 -16.64 -7.46 -9.85
C SER A 235 -16.25 -8.88 -9.44
N GLY A 236 -16.99 -9.84 -9.99
CA GLY A 236 -16.67 -11.27 -9.92
C GLY A 236 -15.65 -11.73 -10.98
N SER A 237 -14.98 -10.80 -11.69
CA SER A 237 -13.97 -11.17 -12.70
C SER A 237 -12.77 -11.88 -12.05
N ASN A 238 -12.38 -13.03 -12.60
CA ASN A 238 -11.17 -13.72 -12.15
C ASN A 238 -9.87 -12.98 -12.54
N ALA A 239 -9.95 -11.99 -13.43
CA ALA A 239 -8.81 -11.17 -13.85
C ALA A 239 -8.46 -10.05 -12.84
N ASN A 240 -9.30 -9.80 -11.84
CA ASN A 240 -9.02 -8.82 -10.79
C ASN A 240 -7.71 -9.16 -10.07
N LEU A 241 -6.75 -8.23 -10.12
CA LEU A 241 -5.40 -8.43 -9.61
C LEU A 241 -4.85 -7.13 -9.01
N MET A 242 -4.25 -7.27 -7.82
CA MET A 242 -3.30 -6.30 -7.26
C MET A 242 -2.01 -7.02 -6.89
N GLU A 243 -0.91 -6.59 -7.51
CA GLU A 243 0.43 -7.10 -7.25
C GLU A 243 1.41 -5.92 -7.10
N TYR A 244 2.20 -5.88 -6.01
CA TYR A 244 3.05 -4.72 -5.67
C TYR A 244 2.29 -3.39 -5.63
N VAL A 245 1.17 -3.40 -4.91
CA VAL A 245 0.28 -2.25 -4.71
C VAL A 245 0.38 -1.75 -3.27
N GLU A 246 0.28 -0.44 -3.06
CA GLU A 246 0.11 0.16 -1.73
C GLU A 246 -1.21 0.94 -1.69
N ILE A 247 -2.05 0.64 -0.69
CA ILE A 247 -3.34 1.34 -0.49
C ILE A 247 -3.30 2.02 0.88
N MET A 248 -3.36 3.35 0.86
CA MET A 248 -3.15 4.19 2.03
C MET A 248 -4.16 5.33 2.14
N HIS A 249 -4.32 5.85 3.36
CA HIS A 249 -5.10 7.05 3.68
C HIS A 249 -6.61 6.93 3.41
N ALA A 250 -7.12 5.71 3.22
CA ALA A 250 -8.54 5.45 2.98
C ALA A 250 -9.34 5.41 4.29
N GLY A 251 -10.66 5.27 4.17
CA GLY A 251 -11.59 5.06 5.29
C GLY A 251 -12.19 6.32 5.94
N SER A 252 -12.35 7.41 5.18
CA SER A 252 -12.99 8.64 5.65
C SER A 252 -14.37 8.43 6.29
N ARG A 253 -15.16 7.52 5.73
CA ARG A 253 -16.49 7.09 6.20
C ARG A 253 -16.69 5.61 5.94
N THR A 254 -17.76 5.04 6.50
CA THR A 254 -18.07 3.62 6.30
C THR A 254 -18.29 3.34 4.82
N ILE A 255 -17.62 2.30 4.32
CA ILE A 255 -17.70 1.89 2.92
C ILE A 255 -18.87 0.91 2.71
N PHE A 256 -19.16 0.11 3.74
CA PHE A 256 -20.31 -0.79 3.78
C PHE A 256 -20.80 -0.93 5.22
N SER A 257 -22.13 -0.79 5.41
CA SER A 257 -22.77 -0.85 6.72
C SER A 257 -22.07 0.08 7.73
N THR A 258 -21.63 -0.45 8.86
CA THR A 258 -20.92 0.26 9.92
C THR A 258 -19.40 0.19 9.80
N THR A 259 -18.86 -0.38 8.71
CA THR A 259 -17.43 -0.70 8.60
C THR A 259 -16.72 0.26 7.67
N LYS A 260 -15.60 0.81 8.13
CA LYS A 260 -14.61 1.52 7.31
C LYS A 260 -13.54 0.52 6.84
N SER A 261 -13.19 0.56 5.56
CA SER A 261 -12.02 -0.17 5.06
C SER A 261 -11.44 0.48 3.80
N ALA A 262 -10.16 0.21 3.53
CA ALA A 262 -9.50 0.69 2.32
C ALA A 262 -9.97 -0.08 1.06
N LEU A 263 -10.17 -1.39 1.20
CA LEU A 263 -10.82 -2.25 0.21
C LEU A 263 -12.02 -2.95 0.83
N PHE A 264 -13.18 -2.83 0.20
CA PHE A 264 -14.37 -3.62 0.50
C PHE A 264 -14.63 -4.60 -0.64
N MET A 265 -14.93 -5.86 -0.31
CA MET A 265 -15.31 -6.87 -1.29
C MET A 265 -16.75 -7.33 -1.01
N SER A 266 -17.64 -7.11 -1.99
CA SER A 266 -19.04 -7.51 -1.91
C SER A 266 -19.21 -9.00 -2.20
N GLY A 267 -19.87 -9.75 -1.33
CA GLY A 267 -20.15 -11.15 -1.63
C GLY A 267 -21.45 -11.43 -2.37
N GLY A 268 -22.40 -10.49 -2.42
CA GLY A 268 -23.64 -10.65 -3.20
C GLY A 268 -23.38 -10.85 -4.70
N SER A 269 -22.32 -10.23 -5.23
CA SER A 269 -21.85 -10.35 -6.61
C SER A 269 -20.68 -11.33 -6.78
N LYS A 270 -20.34 -12.09 -5.72
CA LYS A 270 -19.16 -12.97 -5.64
C LYS A 270 -17.87 -12.26 -6.06
N ALA A 271 -17.66 -11.05 -5.54
CA ALA A 271 -16.46 -10.28 -5.80
C ALA A 271 -15.22 -11.13 -5.51
N GLN A 272 -14.26 -11.13 -6.43
CA GLN A 272 -13.03 -11.91 -6.28
C GLN A 272 -11.81 -11.14 -6.74
N ILE A 273 -10.67 -11.39 -6.11
CA ILE A 273 -9.39 -10.74 -6.42
C ILE A 273 -8.20 -11.64 -6.07
N ALA A 274 -7.11 -11.51 -6.82
CA ALA A 274 -5.78 -11.98 -6.44
C ALA A 274 -4.97 -10.83 -5.83
N LEU A 275 -4.39 -11.06 -4.64
CA LEU A 275 -3.57 -10.09 -3.91
C LEU A 275 -2.17 -10.65 -3.65
N LYS A 276 -1.15 -9.98 -4.18
CA LYS A 276 0.25 -10.38 -4.01
C LYS A 276 1.11 -9.20 -3.63
N ASN A 277 2.03 -9.35 -2.68
CA ASN A 277 3.00 -8.31 -2.33
C ASN A 277 2.35 -6.92 -2.11
N THR A 278 1.12 -6.89 -1.59
CA THR A 278 0.32 -5.67 -1.46
C THR A 278 0.32 -5.18 -0.02
N LEU A 279 0.50 -3.88 0.16
CA LEU A 279 0.53 -3.20 1.45
C LEU A 279 -0.77 -2.42 1.68
N PHE A 280 -1.44 -2.68 2.79
CA PHE A 280 -2.53 -1.85 3.30
C PHE A 280 -2.07 -1.14 4.56
N SER A 281 -1.82 0.17 4.47
CA SER A 281 -1.26 0.92 5.60
C SER A 281 -1.83 2.31 5.77
N GLN A 282 -1.80 2.81 7.01
CA GLN A 282 -2.24 4.18 7.33
C GLN A 282 -3.70 4.46 6.90
N ASN A 283 -4.57 3.48 7.02
CA ASN A 283 -6.01 3.65 6.76
C ASN A 283 -6.77 3.89 8.08
N ASP A 284 -7.88 4.63 7.99
CA ASP A 284 -8.84 4.75 9.09
C ASP A 284 -9.94 3.69 8.93
N GLY A 285 -9.78 2.53 9.55
CA GLY A 285 -10.60 1.34 9.33
C GLY A 285 -9.71 0.12 9.11
N TYR A 286 -10.30 -0.92 8.53
CA TYR A 286 -9.56 -2.11 8.10
C TYR A 286 -8.76 -1.84 6.81
N GLY A 287 -7.69 -2.59 6.57
CA GLY A 287 -7.09 -2.65 5.23
C GLY A 287 -8.08 -3.27 4.25
N ILE A 288 -8.58 -4.47 4.59
CA ILE A 288 -9.57 -5.19 3.78
C ILE A 288 -10.78 -5.56 4.64
N TYR A 289 -11.97 -5.40 4.06
CA TYR A 289 -13.20 -6.04 4.53
C TYR A 289 -13.74 -6.97 3.43
N ALA A 290 -13.53 -8.28 3.60
CA ALA A 290 -14.03 -9.32 2.72
C ALA A 290 -15.38 -9.84 3.23
N TYR A 291 -16.48 -9.35 2.66
CA TYR A 291 -17.83 -9.70 3.11
C TYR A 291 -18.26 -11.11 2.70
N ASP A 292 -19.31 -11.61 3.34
CA ASP A 292 -19.85 -12.95 3.10
C ASP A 292 -20.22 -13.19 1.64
N GLY A 293 -19.59 -14.20 1.04
CA GLY A 293 -19.68 -14.56 -0.38
C GLY A 293 -18.55 -14.03 -1.28
N SER A 294 -17.67 -13.16 -0.77
CA SER A 294 -16.49 -12.67 -1.52
C SER A 294 -15.33 -13.67 -1.45
N ILE A 295 -14.40 -13.61 -2.42
CA ILE A 295 -13.37 -14.64 -2.61
C ILE A 295 -11.97 -14.01 -2.73
N LEU A 296 -11.10 -14.28 -1.75
CA LEU A 296 -9.66 -14.05 -1.88
C LEU A 296 -9.06 -15.20 -2.70
N ARG A 297 -9.07 -15.07 -4.03
CA ARG A 297 -8.70 -16.16 -4.96
C ARG A 297 -7.23 -16.55 -4.82
N GLU A 298 -6.37 -15.56 -4.65
CA GLU A 298 -4.96 -15.72 -4.32
C GLU A 298 -4.58 -14.68 -3.27
N PHE A 299 -3.75 -15.08 -2.30
CA PHE A 299 -3.28 -14.20 -1.24
C PHE A 299 -1.84 -14.62 -0.88
N SER A 300 -0.85 -13.80 -1.21
CA SER A 300 0.55 -14.13 -0.94
C SER A 300 1.40 -12.92 -0.57
N GLN A 301 2.13 -13.03 0.54
CA GLN A 301 3.11 -12.02 0.98
C GLN A 301 2.53 -10.59 1.07
N ASN A 302 1.29 -10.47 1.53
CA ASN A 302 0.65 -9.18 1.77
C ASN A 302 1.01 -8.65 3.17
N ALA A 303 0.95 -7.34 3.35
CA ALA A 303 1.29 -6.69 4.62
C ALA A 303 0.20 -5.70 5.04
N PHE A 304 -0.10 -5.68 6.34
CA PHE A 304 -1.07 -4.78 6.95
C PHE A 304 -0.44 -4.11 8.16
N SER A 305 -0.36 -2.78 8.16
CA SER A 305 0.29 -2.03 9.25
C SER A 305 -0.38 -0.67 9.47
N ASN A 306 -0.30 -0.13 10.67
CA ASN A 306 -0.76 1.23 10.96
C ASN A 306 -2.22 1.55 10.55
N ASN A 307 -3.10 0.57 10.43
CA ASN A 307 -4.54 0.78 10.24
C ASN A 307 -5.22 1.04 11.60
N THR A 308 -6.32 1.81 11.68
CA THR A 308 -6.96 2.09 12.98
C THR A 308 -7.77 0.91 13.53
N GLU A 309 -8.18 -0.04 12.66
CA GLU A 309 -8.75 -1.33 13.04
C GLU A 309 -7.71 -2.45 12.85
N ALA A 310 -8.15 -3.72 12.79
CA ALA A 310 -7.28 -4.82 12.39
C ALA A 310 -6.90 -4.73 10.90
N GLY A 311 -5.87 -5.47 10.48
CA GLY A 311 -5.44 -5.47 9.08
C GLY A 311 -6.54 -5.92 8.12
N ILE A 312 -7.25 -6.99 8.48
CA ILE A 312 -8.31 -7.58 7.67
C ILE A 312 -9.47 -8.06 8.53
N MET A 313 -10.69 -7.94 8.00
CA MET A 313 -11.89 -8.61 8.48
C MET A 313 -12.49 -9.45 7.36
N LEU A 314 -12.77 -10.73 7.63
CA LEU A 314 -13.23 -11.71 6.63
C LEU A 314 -14.18 -12.76 7.21
N THR A 315 -14.77 -13.60 6.36
CA THR A 315 -15.52 -14.79 6.77
C THR A 315 -14.62 -16.03 6.88
N ALA A 316 -15.05 -17.01 7.67
CA ALA A 316 -14.30 -18.24 7.92
C ALA A 316 -13.88 -19.01 6.64
N GLU A 317 -14.67 -18.93 5.56
CA GLU A 317 -14.38 -19.56 4.27
C GLU A 317 -13.10 -19.00 3.61
N ASN A 318 -12.78 -17.72 3.84
CA ASN A 318 -11.60 -17.08 3.26
C ASN A 318 -10.32 -17.31 4.09
N VAL A 319 -10.40 -17.81 5.32
CA VAL A 319 -9.22 -18.03 6.17
C VAL A 319 -8.23 -18.99 5.51
N ALA A 320 -8.74 -20.07 4.90
CA ALA A 320 -7.91 -21.07 4.23
C ALA A 320 -7.24 -20.58 2.94
N LYS A 321 -7.57 -19.35 2.49
CA LYS A 321 -6.95 -18.72 1.32
C LYS A 321 -5.72 -17.88 1.68
N LEU A 322 -5.52 -17.58 2.96
CA LEU A 322 -4.40 -16.78 3.42
C LEU A 322 -3.12 -17.62 3.46
N ASP A 323 -2.00 -17.02 3.06
CA ASP A 323 -0.69 -17.62 3.20
C ASP A 323 -0.04 -17.30 4.56
N ALA A 324 0.90 -18.15 4.97
CA ALA A 324 1.61 -17.98 6.24
C ALA A 324 2.64 -16.84 6.24
N ALA A 325 3.05 -16.33 5.06
CA ALA A 325 4.06 -15.28 4.93
C ALA A 325 3.48 -13.86 4.97
N SER A 326 2.18 -13.69 4.81
CA SER A 326 1.52 -12.41 5.01
C SER A 326 1.60 -11.96 6.47
N THR A 327 1.72 -10.65 6.69
CA THR A 327 1.90 -10.05 8.02
C THR A 327 0.73 -9.13 8.38
N PHE A 328 0.23 -9.25 9.60
CA PHE A 328 -0.86 -8.42 10.14
C PHE A 328 -0.43 -7.65 11.39
N LYS A 329 0.88 -7.64 11.64
CA LYS A 329 1.53 -6.91 12.72
C LYS A 329 2.16 -5.63 12.19
N GLY A 330 2.26 -4.61 13.04
CA GLY A 330 2.93 -3.36 12.69
C GLY A 330 2.11 -2.13 13.02
N GLY A 331 1.47 -2.11 14.19
CA GLY A 331 0.75 -0.93 14.69
C GLY A 331 -0.66 -0.79 14.15
N ASN A 332 -1.30 -1.90 13.73
CA ASN A 332 -2.74 -1.87 13.52
C ASN A 332 -3.43 -1.65 14.87
N GLY A 333 -4.68 -1.16 14.86
CA GLY A 333 -5.46 -1.02 16.10
C GLY A 333 -5.55 -2.34 16.86
N ARG A 334 -5.57 -3.46 16.12
CA ARG A 334 -5.42 -4.82 16.64
C ARG A 334 -4.58 -5.64 15.66
N ASP A 335 -3.46 -6.17 16.11
CA ASP A 335 -2.53 -6.97 15.30
C ASP A 335 -3.01 -8.43 15.18
N VAL A 336 -4.18 -8.62 14.55
CA VAL A 336 -4.88 -9.90 14.38
C VAL A 336 -5.54 -10.00 13.00
N VAL A 337 -5.93 -11.21 12.59
CA VAL A 337 -6.88 -11.42 11.49
C VAL A 337 -8.27 -11.60 12.07
N GLU A 338 -9.22 -10.70 11.78
CA GLU A 338 -10.58 -10.82 12.33
C GLU A 338 -11.48 -11.67 11.45
N VAL A 339 -12.09 -12.68 12.06
CA VAL A 339 -13.07 -13.59 11.44
C VAL A 339 -14.44 -13.24 11.99
N THR A 340 -15.31 -12.75 11.11
CA THR A 340 -16.70 -12.41 11.42
C THR A 340 -17.50 -13.63 11.89
N ALA A 341 -18.61 -13.39 12.59
CA ALA A 341 -19.56 -14.45 12.91
C ALA A 341 -20.02 -15.13 11.61
N SER A 342 -19.65 -16.39 11.43
CA SER A 342 -19.78 -17.11 10.17
C SER A 342 -19.58 -18.61 10.41
N GLY A 343 -19.52 -19.41 9.36
CA GLY A 343 -19.22 -20.83 9.49
C GLY A 343 -18.50 -21.38 8.29
N ILE A 344 -17.96 -22.58 8.46
CA ILE A 344 -17.47 -23.38 7.36
C ILE A 344 -18.50 -24.46 7.01
N LYS A 345 -18.64 -24.70 5.71
CA LYS A 345 -19.63 -25.61 5.11
C LYS A 345 -19.05 -26.21 3.83
N GLY A 346 -19.76 -27.19 3.27
CA GLY A 346 -19.34 -27.89 2.06
C GLY A 346 -18.91 -29.32 2.35
N LYS A 347 -18.41 -30.01 1.33
CA LYS A 347 -18.10 -31.44 1.38
C LYS A 347 -16.64 -31.75 1.74
N GLU A 348 -15.77 -30.74 1.70
CA GLU A 348 -14.33 -30.91 1.86
C GLU A 348 -13.85 -30.35 3.20
N GLU A 349 -12.83 -31.00 3.76
CA GLU A 349 -12.15 -30.50 4.95
C GLU A 349 -11.44 -29.17 4.65
N ILE A 350 -11.66 -28.17 5.49
CA ILE A 350 -10.98 -26.88 5.44
C ILE A 350 -9.84 -26.89 6.45
N THR A 351 -8.63 -26.58 5.97
CA THR A 351 -7.43 -26.47 6.81
C THR A 351 -7.07 -25.01 7.06
N TRP A 352 -6.88 -24.63 8.32
CA TRP A 352 -6.29 -23.36 8.70
C TRP A 352 -4.84 -23.57 9.14
N ALA A 353 -3.95 -22.69 8.66
CA ALA A 353 -2.53 -22.69 8.99
C ALA A 353 -2.19 -21.52 9.92
N GLY A 354 -1.15 -21.65 10.75
CA GLY A 354 -0.64 -20.52 11.53
C GLY A 354 0.22 -19.59 10.66
N PHE A 355 0.30 -18.32 11.05
CA PHE A 355 1.21 -17.37 10.42
C PHE A 355 2.65 -17.54 10.93
N ALA A 356 3.62 -17.24 10.07
CA ALA A 356 5.04 -17.31 10.41
C ALA A 356 5.40 -16.38 11.58
N ASP A 357 4.75 -15.21 11.66
CA ASP A 357 4.94 -14.23 12.72
C ASP A 357 4.09 -14.48 13.97
N LYS A 358 3.37 -15.61 14.04
CA LYS A 358 2.44 -15.96 15.13
C LYS A 358 1.32 -14.93 15.34
N THR A 359 0.85 -14.29 14.28
CA THR A 359 -0.42 -13.54 14.30
C THR A 359 -1.59 -14.46 14.67
N PRO A 360 -2.52 -14.05 15.55
CA PRO A 360 -3.71 -14.82 15.85
C PRO A 360 -4.86 -14.55 14.87
N TYR A 361 -5.71 -15.55 14.67
CA TYR A 361 -7.06 -15.32 14.16
C TYR A 361 -7.99 -14.97 15.32
N ARG A 362 -8.77 -13.89 15.19
CA ARG A 362 -9.76 -13.49 16.18
C ARG A 362 -11.17 -13.80 15.71
N LEU A 363 -11.84 -14.72 16.39
CA LEU A 363 -13.26 -15.02 16.14
C LEU A 363 -14.12 -13.96 16.84
N MET A 364 -14.88 -13.20 16.04
CA MET A 364 -15.63 -12.04 16.53
C MET A 364 -16.99 -12.39 17.15
N GLY A 365 -17.50 -13.60 16.92
CA GLY A 365 -18.81 -14.05 17.40
C GLY A 365 -18.99 -15.57 17.25
N GLU A 366 -20.19 -16.02 16.89
CA GLU A 366 -20.45 -17.45 16.67
C GLU A 366 -19.71 -17.96 15.43
N PHE A 367 -18.99 -19.07 15.61
CA PHE A 367 -18.34 -19.81 14.55
C PHE A 367 -18.90 -21.22 14.46
N THR A 368 -19.51 -21.56 13.32
CA THR A 368 -20.11 -22.89 13.10
C THR A 368 -19.27 -23.75 12.15
N VAL A 369 -19.18 -25.04 12.47
CA VAL A 369 -18.45 -26.03 11.68
C VAL A 369 -19.44 -27.09 11.20
N ASN A 370 -19.76 -27.07 9.90
CA ASN A 370 -20.68 -27.99 9.23
C ASN A 370 -19.96 -28.92 8.23
N THR A 371 -18.64 -29.04 8.35
CA THR A 371 -17.76 -29.88 7.54
C THR A 371 -16.49 -30.19 8.36
N GLY A 372 -15.43 -30.71 7.75
CA GLY A 372 -14.15 -30.91 8.44
C GLY A 372 -13.42 -29.59 8.70
N TRP A 373 -13.03 -29.32 9.95
CA TRP A 373 -12.16 -28.20 10.32
C TRP A 373 -10.83 -28.70 10.87
N LYS A 374 -9.77 -28.59 10.07
CA LYS A 374 -8.42 -28.96 10.47
C LYS A 374 -7.59 -27.74 10.84
N LEU A 375 -6.89 -27.81 11.96
CA LEU A 375 -5.93 -26.81 12.40
C LEU A 375 -4.52 -27.40 12.36
N ASN A 376 -3.62 -26.77 11.63
CA ASN A 376 -2.21 -27.15 11.63
C ASN A 376 -1.52 -26.73 12.94
N PRO A 377 -0.38 -27.36 13.29
CA PRO A 377 0.44 -26.94 14.43
C PRO A 377 0.75 -25.44 14.42
N GLY A 378 0.77 -24.84 15.61
CA GLY A 378 1.09 -23.42 15.79
C GLY A 378 -0.03 -22.42 15.45
N VAL A 379 -1.22 -22.88 15.06
CA VAL A 379 -2.40 -22.00 14.92
C VAL A 379 -2.74 -21.37 16.27
N ILE A 380 -2.99 -20.06 16.27
CA ILE A 380 -3.44 -19.30 17.44
C ILE A 380 -4.82 -18.72 17.14
N LEU A 381 -5.79 -19.08 17.96
CA LEU A 381 -7.16 -18.56 17.95
C LEU A 381 -7.40 -17.74 19.21
N GLU A 382 -7.87 -16.52 19.00
CA GLU A 382 -8.40 -15.66 20.04
C GLU A 382 -9.89 -15.45 19.86
N MET A 383 -10.63 -15.44 20.96
CA MET A 383 -12.08 -15.30 20.93
C MET A 383 -12.46 -13.94 21.50
N ASN A 384 -13.28 -13.21 20.75
CA ASN A 384 -13.93 -12.01 21.27
C ASN A 384 -14.85 -12.37 22.45
N ARG A 385 -15.23 -11.36 23.22
CA ARG A 385 -16.12 -11.54 24.38
C ARG A 385 -17.37 -12.32 23.96
N ASP A 386 -17.67 -13.37 24.69
CA ASP A 386 -18.83 -14.25 24.49
C ASP A 386 -18.94 -14.96 23.12
N ALA A 387 -17.87 -14.95 22.30
CA ALA A 387 -17.80 -15.76 21.10
C ALA A 387 -17.92 -17.26 21.44
N VAL A 388 -18.44 -18.05 20.49
CA VAL A 388 -18.71 -19.49 20.68
C VAL A 388 -18.30 -20.26 19.44
N ILE A 389 -17.70 -21.43 19.64
CA ILE A 389 -17.41 -22.38 18.57
C ILE A 389 -18.41 -23.52 18.65
N ARG A 390 -19.07 -23.84 17.54
CA ARG A 390 -20.07 -24.91 17.45
C ARG A 390 -19.67 -25.91 16.37
N ILE A 391 -19.32 -27.12 16.79
CA ILE A 391 -19.13 -28.25 15.88
C ILE A 391 -20.49 -28.94 15.72
N ASN A 392 -21.13 -28.72 14.57
CA ASN A 392 -22.44 -29.30 14.27
C ASN A 392 -22.33 -30.78 13.91
N THR A 393 -23.46 -31.47 13.85
CA THR A 393 -23.53 -32.93 13.65
C THR A 393 -22.80 -33.43 12.41
N ASP A 394 -22.83 -32.65 11.32
CA ASP A 394 -22.17 -32.99 10.05
C ASP A 394 -20.70 -32.54 9.96
N GLY A 395 -20.21 -31.82 10.97
CA GLY A 395 -18.85 -31.31 11.02
C GLY A 395 -17.94 -32.09 11.96
N TYR A 396 -16.64 -31.78 11.93
CA TYR A 396 -15.69 -32.22 12.95
C TYR A 396 -14.56 -31.22 13.13
N ILE A 397 -13.85 -31.30 14.26
CA ILE A 397 -12.62 -30.54 14.49
C ILE A 397 -11.41 -31.48 14.61
N LEU A 398 -10.36 -31.20 13.86
CA LEU A 398 -9.08 -31.89 13.93
C LEU A 398 -7.99 -30.87 14.32
N ALA A 399 -7.79 -30.67 15.62
CA ALA A 399 -6.74 -29.80 16.15
C ALA A 399 -5.62 -30.64 16.76
N LYS A 400 -4.58 -30.88 15.97
CA LYS A 400 -3.42 -31.68 16.37
C LYS A 400 -2.14 -30.86 16.27
N GLY A 401 -1.73 -30.27 17.40
CA GLY A 401 -0.47 -29.57 17.54
C GLY A 401 0.72 -30.50 17.71
N THR A 402 1.87 -29.92 18.01
CA THR A 402 3.06 -30.65 18.46
C THR A 402 3.53 -30.09 19.81
N ALA A 403 4.45 -30.76 20.49
CA ALA A 403 5.03 -30.24 21.73
C ALA A 403 5.74 -28.89 21.52
N ALA A 404 6.34 -28.68 20.34
CA ALA A 404 7.01 -27.43 19.98
C ALA A 404 6.04 -26.36 19.45
N GLU A 405 4.99 -26.78 18.75
CA GLU A 405 4.01 -25.90 18.10
C GLU A 405 2.60 -26.31 18.48
N LYS A 406 2.23 -25.99 19.72
CA LYS A 406 0.86 -26.19 20.21
C LYS A 406 -0.12 -25.31 19.46
N ILE A 407 -1.36 -25.77 19.38
CA ILE A 407 -2.50 -24.96 18.92
C ILE A 407 -3.08 -24.25 20.15
N VAL A 408 -3.42 -22.98 20.02
CA VAL A 408 -3.93 -22.17 21.14
C VAL A 408 -5.36 -21.72 20.88
N PHE A 409 -6.23 -21.89 21.86
CA PHE A 409 -7.56 -21.30 21.96
C PHE A 409 -7.60 -20.44 23.23
N ASN A 410 -7.73 -19.12 23.09
CA ASN A 410 -7.77 -18.20 24.22
C ASN A 410 -8.80 -17.08 24.06
N GLY A 411 -9.20 -16.43 25.15
CA GLY A 411 -9.93 -15.15 25.05
C GLY A 411 -9.00 -14.00 24.62
N ALA A 412 -9.50 -13.05 23.84
CA ALA A 412 -8.72 -11.92 23.31
C ALA A 412 -8.04 -11.05 24.40
N ASN A 413 -8.58 -11.04 25.63
CA ASN A 413 -8.00 -10.30 26.77
C ASN A 413 -7.32 -11.21 27.80
N ASN A 414 -7.09 -12.49 27.48
CA ASN A 414 -6.45 -13.48 28.34
C ASN A 414 -6.98 -13.53 29.79
N THR A 415 -8.27 -13.27 29.97
CA THR A 415 -8.96 -13.24 31.27
C THR A 415 -9.80 -14.49 31.40
N ALA A 416 -9.88 -15.09 32.59
CA ALA A 416 -10.74 -16.26 32.82
C ALA A 416 -12.20 -15.96 32.47
N ALA A 417 -12.95 -16.98 32.01
CA ALA A 417 -14.38 -16.83 31.67
C ALA A 417 -14.70 -15.68 30.69
N TYR A 418 -13.87 -15.50 29.65
CA TYR A 418 -14.00 -14.39 28.71
C TYR A 418 -14.92 -14.68 27.52
N TRP A 419 -14.88 -15.90 27.01
CA TRP A 419 -15.68 -16.35 25.87
C TRP A 419 -16.52 -17.58 26.25
N ARG A 420 -17.48 -18.00 25.41
CA ARG A 420 -18.46 -19.01 25.83
C ARG A 420 -17.92 -20.42 25.87
N GLY A 421 -16.99 -20.76 24.99
CA GLY A 421 -16.40 -22.10 24.87
C GLY A 421 -16.69 -22.77 23.52
N LEU A 422 -16.24 -24.02 23.41
CA LEU A 422 -16.51 -24.89 22.27
C LEU A 422 -17.57 -25.92 22.65
N ILE A 423 -18.58 -26.08 21.80
CA ILE A 423 -19.56 -27.16 21.92
C ILE A 423 -19.54 -28.08 20.71
N CYS A 424 -19.47 -29.39 20.96
CA CYS A 424 -19.46 -30.43 19.94
C CYS A 424 -20.73 -31.27 19.99
N TYR A 425 -21.45 -31.32 18.86
CA TYR A 425 -22.62 -32.17 18.62
C TYR A 425 -22.31 -33.36 17.70
N SER A 426 -21.08 -33.44 17.18
CA SER A 426 -20.68 -34.40 16.17
C SER A 426 -20.29 -35.74 16.79
N ALA A 427 -20.74 -36.81 16.14
CA ALA A 427 -20.34 -38.18 16.43
C ALA A 427 -19.12 -38.63 15.60
N ASP A 428 -18.53 -37.74 14.81
CA ASP A 428 -17.37 -38.07 13.96
C ASP A 428 -16.16 -38.43 14.83
N PRO A 429 -15.51 -39.59 14.63
CA PRO A 429 -14.36 -40.02 15.42
C PRO A 429 -13.13 -39.13 15.22
N LYS A 430 -13.10 -38.27 14.20
CA LYS A 430 -12.00 -37.32 13.95
C LYS A 430 -11.99 -36.13 14.90
N ASN A 431 -13.04 -35.92 15.70
CA ASN A 431 -13.07 -34.88 16.71
C ASN A 431 -11.91 -35.05 17.70
N LEU A 432 -10.88 -34.21 17.56
CA LEU A 432 -9.61 -34.34 18.26
C LEU A 432 -9.07 -32.97 18.71
N LEU A 433 -8.72 -32.90 20.00
CA LEU A 433 -7.85 -31.88 20.57
C LEU A 433 -6.59 -32.56 21.12
N GLU A 434 -5.45 -32.39 20.46
CA GLU A 434 -4.17 -32.96 20.88
C GLU A 434 -3.05 -31.91 20.84
N GLN A 435 -2.27 -31.81 21.92
CA GLN A 435 -1.22 -30.77 22.06
C GLN A 435 -1.81 -29.35 21.90
N VAL A 436 -2.93 -29.11 22.59
CA VAL A 436 -3.68 -27.86 22.56
C VAL A 436 -3.52 -27.10 23.89
N GLU A 437 -3.57 -25.78 23.84
CA GLU A 437 -3.79 -24.92 24.99
C GLU A 437 -5.18 -24.29 24.89
N PHE A 438 -6.13 -24.76 25.70
CA PHE A 438 -7.52 -24.35 25.66
C PHE A 438 -7.89 -23.58 26.94
N LYS A 439 -8.05 -22.27 26.81
CA LYS A 439 -8.07 -21.35 27.95
C LYS A 439 -9.29 -20.45 27.97
N ASN A 440 -9.69 -20.08 29.19
CA ASN A 440 -10.42 -18.84 29.47
C ASN A 440 -11.85 -18.75 28.90
N ALA A 441 -12.52 -19.87 28.67
CA ALA A 441 -13.92 -19.92 28.26
C ALA A 441 -14.89 -20.08 29.46
N GLY A 442 -16.18 -20.28 29.18
CA GLY A 442 -17.23 -20.40 30.20
C GLY A 442 -17.76 -19.04 30.71
N SER A 443 -17.76 -17.99 29.88
CA SER A 443 -18.34 -16.69 30.23
C SER A 443 -19.85 -16.74 30.53
N ALA A 444 -20.54 -17.65 29.84
CA ALA A 444 -21.97 -17.93 30.00
C ALA A 444 -22.23 -19.43 29.84
N ALA A 445 -23.44 -19.87 30.19
CA ALA A 445 -23.82 -21.27 30.00
C ALA A 445 -23.75 -21.63 28.51
N ILE A 446 -23.06 -22.73 28.21
CA ILE A 446 -22.87 -23.23 26.85
C ILE A 446 -24.01 -24.20 26.48
N VAL A 447 -24.43 -25.06 27.42
CA VAL A 447 -25.59 -25.96 27.27
C VAL A 447 -26.05 -26.47 28.64
N SER A 448 -27.33 -26.80 28.80
CA SER A 448 -27.91 -27.40 30.04
C SER A 448 -27.58 -26.66 31.34
N GLY A 449 -27.49 -25.32 31.28
CA GLY A 449 -27.10 -24.48 32.42
C GLY A 449 -25.61 -24.60 32.82
N LYS A 450 -24.82 -25.42 32.13
CA LYS A 450 -23.39 -25.64 32.41
C LYS A 450 -22.54 -24.62 31.68
N ARG A 451 -21.53 -24.09 32.38
CA ARG A 451 -20.44 -23.30 31.80
C ARG A 451 -19.23 -24.21 31.65
N ALA A 452 -18.53 -24.18 30.52
CA ALA A 452 -17.35 -25.00 30.32
C ALA A 452 -16.38 -24.39 29.30
N ASN A 453 -15.11 -24.82 29.34
CA ASN A 453 -14.19 -24.60 28.22
C ASN A 453 -14.65 -25.40 26.99
N VAL A 454 -14.82 -26.71 27.18
CA VAL A 454 -15.27 -27.64 26.13
C VAL A 454 -16.52 -28.39 26.61
N ALA A 455 -17.56 -28.43 25.77
CA ALA A 455 -18.75 -29.23 25.98
C ALA A 455 -18.91 -30.25 24.86
N ILE A 456 -19.08 -31.53 25.21
CA ILE A 456 -19.44 -32.61 24.28
C ILE A 456 -20.89 -32.95 24.59
N HIS A 457 -21.79 -32.66 23.65
CA HIS A 457 -23.21 -32.67 23.92
C HIS A 457 -24.04 -33.26 22.77
N GLY A 458 -24.96 -34.14 23.11
CA GLY A 458 -25.90 -34.74 22.16
C GLY A 458 -25.68 -36.24 21.98
N ASN A 459 -26.61 -36.87 21.26
CA ASN A 459 -26.66 -38.32 21.12
C ASN A 459 -25.47 -38.84 20.31
N ARG A 460 -24.59 -39.63 20.96
CA ARG A 460 -23.35 -40.20 20.42
C ARG A 460 -22.28 -39.16 20.04
N ALA A 461 -22.43 -37.90 20.48
CA ALA A 461 -21.38 -36.91 20.29
C ALA A 461 -20.07 -37.40 20.94
N THR A 462 -18.95 -37.24 20.26
CA THR A 462 -17.67 -37.78 20.73
C THR A 462 -16.50 -36.85 20.45
N MET A 463 -15.50 -36.85 21.33
CA MET A 463 -14.24 -36.14 21.11
C MET A 463 -13.10 -36.81 21.89
N THR A 464 -11.96 -36.95 21.24
CA THR A 464 -10.70 -37.33 21.90
C THR A 464 -9.96 -36.07 22.32
N ILE A 465 -9.55 -35.99 23.58
CA ILE A 465 -8.76 -34.88 24.13
C ILE A 465 -7.53 -35.46 24.84
N LYS A 466 -6.33 -35.13 24.37
CA LYS A 466 -5.06 -35.66 24.90
C LYS A 466 -3.98 -34.58 24.91
N ASN A 467 -3.04 -34.68 25.84
CA ASN A 467 -1.87 -33.79 25.95
C ASN A 467 -2.25 -32.30 25.88
N THR A 468 -3.42 -31.95 26.40
CA THR A 468 -4.01 -30.63 26.29
C THR A 468 -4.03 -29.95 27.67
N VAL A 469 -3.74 -28.65 27.68
CA VAL A 469 -3.89 -27.80 28.87
C VAL A 469 -5.26 -27.16 28.82
N ILE A 470 -6.11 -27.42 29.81
CA ILE A 470 -7.48 -26.88 29.91
C ILE A 470 -7.58 -26.03 31.16
N SER A 471 -7.67 -24.71 31.00
CA SER A 471 -7.62 -23.81 32.15
C SER A 471 -8.49 -22.56 32.08
N GLY A 472 -8.72 -21.94 33.24
CA GLY A 472 -9.40 -20.64 33.34
C GLY A 472 -10.90 -20.68 32.99
N SER A 473 -11.54 -21.84 33.05
CA SER A 473 -12.97 -21.98 32.77
C SER A 473 -13.83 -21.27 33.82
N GLY A 474 -14.87 -20.55 33.39
CA GLY A 474 -15.93 -20.02 34.26
C GLY A 474 -16.90 -21.08 34.81
N GLY A 475 -16.65 -22.35 34.53
CA GLY A 475 -17.32 -23.51 35.12
C GLY A 475 -16.41 -24.73 35.04
N TYR A 476 -16.84 -25.78 34.35
CA TYR A 476 -16.08 -27.02 34.19
C TYR A 476 -14.93 -26.87 33.18
N GLY A 477 -13.85 -27.63 33.33
CA GLY A 477 -12.86 -27.78 32.25
C GLY A 477 -13.50 -28.45 31.02
N VAL A 478 -14.05 -29.64 31.21
CA VAL A 478 -14.81 -30.37 30.18
C VAL A 478 -16.16 -30.81 30.74
N PHE A 479 -17.23 -30.57 29.98
CA PHE A 479 -18.56 -31.10 30.24
C PHE A 479 -18.94 -32.14 29.18
N VAL A 480 -19.38 -33.33 29.60
CA VAL A 480 -19.88 -34.40 28.72
C VAL A 480 -21.30 -34.74 29.14
N SER A 481 -22.27 -34.52 28.26
CA SER A 481 -23.69 -34.78 28.57
C SER A 481 -24.04 -36.26 28.46
N TYR A 482 -25.23 -36.61 28.96
CA TYR A 482 -25.81 -37.94 28.76
C TYR A 482 -25.81 -38.34 27.26
N GLY A 483 -25.34 -39.56 26.96
CA GLY A 483 -25.25 -40.09 25.60
C GLY A 483 -24.06 -39.61 24.76
N ALA A 484 -23.25 -38.68 25.27
CA ALA A 484 -21.97 -38.27 24.66
C ALA A 484 -20.79 -39.03 25.28
N SER A 485 -19.62 -38.98 24.65
CA SER A 485 -18.42 -39.66 25.14
C SER A 485 -17.13 -38.86 24.92
N ALA A 486 -16.15 -39.10 25.80
CA ALA A 486 -14.76 -38.71 25.63
C ALA A 486 -13.86 -39.94 25.80
N ASN A 487 -12.57 -39.82 25.49
CA ASN A 487 -11.59 -40.88 25.74
C ASN A 487 -11.49 -41.23 27.24
N ALA A 488 -11.28 -42.52 27.56
CA ALA A 488 -11.28 -43.03 28.93
C ALA A 488 -10.19 -42.39 29.82
N ASP A 489 -9.06 -42.01 29.22
CA ASP A 489 -7.94 -41.36 29.86
C ASP A 489 -8.06 -39.81 29.88
N LEU A 490 -9.24 -39.23 29.60
CA LEU A 490 -9.46 -37.77 29.53
C LEU A 490 -8.84 -36.99 30.71
N ILE A 491 -8.97 -37.49 31.94
CA ILE A 491 -8.44 -36.80 33.12
C ILE A 491 -6.92 -36.93 33.19
N THR A 492 -6.38 -38.14 32.99
CA THR A 492 -4.96 -38.44 33.17
C THR A 492 -4.09 -38.03 31.99
N ALA A 493 -4.67 -37.91 30.80
CA ALA A 493 -3.97 -37.51 29.58
C ALA A 493 -3.83 -35.99 29.42
N ASN A 494 -4.43 -35.19 30.31
CA ASN A 494 -4.51 -33.74 30.17
C ASN A 494 -4.12 -33.02 31.47
N THR A 495 -3.78 -31.74 31.35
CA THR A 495 -3.51 -30.87 32.50
C THR A 495 -4.66 -29.91 32.67
N PHE A 496 -5.18 -29.80 33.89
CA PHE A 496 -6.26 -28.89 34.23
C PHE A 496 -5.80 -27.91 35.30
N ASP A 497 -6.14 -26.63 35.13
CA ASP A 497 -5.77 -25.58 36.10
C ASP A 497 -6.84 -24.48 36.17
N LYS A 498 -7.09 -23.92 37.36
CA LYS A 498 -7.95 -22.73 37.54
C LYS A 498 -9.34 -22.80 36.88
N ASN A 499 -9.99 -23.96 36.91
CA ASN A 499 -11.41 -24.08 36.53
C ASN A 499 -12.27 -23.76 37.75
N GLN A 500 -13.37 -23.01 37.58
CA GLN A 500 -14.22 -22.59 38.70
C GLN A 500 -15.04 -23.73 39.31
N GLU A 501 -15.39 -24.75 38.50
CA GLU A 501 -16.01 -25.99 38.96
C GLU A 501 -15.03 -27.17 38.80
N SER A 502 -15.51 -28.42 38.79
CA SER A 502 -14.64 -29.58 38.61
C SER A 502 -13.96 -29.58 37.23
N ASN A 503 -12.79 -30.21 37.15
CA ASN A 503 -12.05 -30.35 35.90
C ASN A 503 -12.87 -31.03 34.79
N VAL A 504 -13.63 -32.05 35.17
CA VAL A 504 -14.50 -32.80 34.27
C VAL A 504 -15.84 -33.09 34.97
N LEU A 505 -16.94 -32.95 34.23
CA LEU A 505 -18.26 -33.49 34.56
C LEU A 505 -18.73 -34.40 33.43
N ILE A 506 -19.08 -35.65 33.77
CA ILE A 506 -19.70 -36.62 32.85
C ILE A 506 -21.05 -36.99 33.44
N GLU A 507 -22.12 -36.66 32.71
CA GLU A 507 -23.47 -37.11 33.04
C GLU A 507 -23.64 -38.59 32.66
N LYS A 508 -24.18 -39.38 33.58
CA LYS A 508 -24.39 -40.81 33.43
C LYS A 508 -25.83 -41.16 33.17
#